data_AF-A0A653DHX3-F1
#
_entry.id   AF-A0A653DHX3-F1
#
_cell.length_a   1.000
_cell.length_b   1.000
_cell.length_c   1.000
_cell.angle_alpha   90.00
_cell.angle_beta   90.00
_cell.angle_gamma   90.00
#
_symmetry.space_group_name_H-M   'P 1'
#
loop_
_entity.id
_entity.type
_entity.pdbx_description
1 polymer ?
#
loop_
_entity_poly.entity_id
_entity_poly.type
_entity_poly.pdbx_seq_one_letter_code
_entity_poly.pdbx_strand_id
1 'polypeptide(L)'
;MCKADGFPMPKIIWRREDGQAISIERQKKVSVYTQERLSIIRITRSEMGAYLCIATNGVPPSVSKRIIVDVECKPRNGYHYIFNTYDTELEHTRLNWYILYFW
;
A
#
# COMPACT_ATOMS: atom_id res chain seq x y z
N MET A 1 1.72 -1.78 6.19
CA MET A 1 3.18 -1.56 6.22
C MET A 1 3.77 -2.33 5.05
N CYS A 2 4.78 -1.80 4.39
CA CYS A 2 5.48 -2.48 3.29
C CYS A 2 6.99 -2.34 3.48
N LYS A 3 7.70 -3.46 3.37
CA LYS A 3 9.14 -3.56 3.57
C LYS A 3 9.72 -4.46 2.48
N ALA A 4 10.95 -4.16 2.09
CA ALA A 4 11.73 -4.97 1.17
C ALA A 4 13.21 -4.84 1.53
N ASP A 5 13.94 -5.92 1.33
CA ASP A 5 15.38 -5.97 1.49
C ASP A 5 16.04 -6.21 0.12
N GLY A 6 17.29 -5.78 -0.05
CA GLY A 6 18.03 -5.92 -1.29
C GLY A 6 19.32 -5.11 -1.30
N PHE A 7 20.14 -5.32 -2.33
CA PHE A 7 21.36 -4.55 -2.55
C PHE A 7 21.38 -3.97 -3.98
N PRO A 8 21.55 -2.65 -4.15
CA PRO A 8 21.48 -1.60 -3.13
C PRO A 8 20.14 -1.61 -2.38
N MET A 9 20.11 -1.04 -1.17
CA MET A 9 18.91 -0.99 -0.31
C MET A 9 17.73 -0.41 -1.10
N PRO A 10 16.61 -1.13 -1.26
CA PRO A 10 15.49 -0.67 -2.05
C PRO A 10 14.74 0.46 -1.33
N LYS A 11 14.27 1.42 -2.12
CA LYS A 11 13.36 2.48 -1.68
C LYS A 11 11.92 2.01 -1.81
N ILE A 12 11.12 2.27 -0.79
CA ILE A 12 9.67 1.99 -0.80
C ILE A 12 8.88 3.20 -1.27
N ILE A 13 7.99 2.95 -2.24
CA ILE A 13 7.13 3.95 -2.86
C ILE A 13 5.68 3.45 -2.88
N TRP A 14 4.75 4.32 -2.53
CA TRP A 14 3.31 4.09 -2.61
C TRP A 14 2.69 4.94 -3.70
N ARG A 15 1.75 4.35 -4.44
CA ARG A 15 0.87 5.05 -5.38
C ARG A 15 -0.50 4.37 -5.42
N ARG A 16 -1.54 5.10 -5.84
CA ARG A 16 -2.81 4.45 -6.18
C ARG A 16 -2.71 3.82 -7.57
N GLU A 17 -3.30 2.66 -7.73
CA GLU A 17 -3.35 1.95 -9.02
C GLU A 17 -4.21 2.71 -10.04
N ASP A 18 -5.27 3.36 -9.57
CA ASP A 18 -6.18 4.20 -10.37
C ASP A 18 -5.59 5.57 -10.76
N GLY A 19 -4.35 5.87 -10.37
CA GLY A 19 -3.66 7.12 -10.66
C GLY A 19 -4.14 8.33 -9.84
N GLN A 20 -5.12 8.16 -8.94
CA GLN A 20 -5.57 9.26 -8.07
C GLN A 20 -4.50 9.60 -7.03
N ALA A 21 -4.58 10.82 -6.49
CA ALA A 21 -3.69 11.24 -5.42
C ALA A 21 -4.03 10.54 -4.10
N ILE A 22 -3.01 10.14 -3.35
CA ILE A 22 -3.12 9.66 -1.98
C ILE A 22 -3.32 10.86 -1.05
N SER A 23 -4.37 10.80 -0.23
CA SER A 23 -4.57 11.75 0.87
C SER A 23 -3.74 11.31 2.08
N ILE A 24 -2.72 12.09 2.42
CA ILE A 24 -1.84 11.86 3.58
C ILE A 24 -2.14 12.88 4.69
N GLU A 25 -1.38 12.84 5.78
CA GLU A 25 -1.55 13.74 6.92
C GLU A 25 -1.67 15.22 6.52
N ARG A 26 -2.45 15.99 7.29
CA ARG A 26 -2.76 17.40 7.01
C ARG A 26 -3.49 17.64 5.68
N GLN A 27 -4.24 16.63 5.20
CA GLN A 27 -5.03 16.69 3.96
C GLN A 27 -4.19 17.00 2.70
N LYS A 28 -2.88 16.74 2.74
CA LYS A 28 -2.03 16.89 1.57
C LYS A 28 -2.33 15.74 0.60
N LYS A 29 -2.50 16.06 -0.68
CA LYS A 29 -2.66 15.07 -1.75
C LYS A 29 -1.35 14.90 -2.51
N VAL A 30 -0.89 13.66 -2.65
CA VAL A 30 0.35 13.32 -3.36
C VAL A 30 0.11 12.17 -4.33
N SER A 31 0.64 12.25 -5.55
CA SER A 31 0.59 11.13 -6.51
C SER A 31 1.50 9.97 -6.09
N VAL A 32 2.58 10.29 -5.38
CA VAL A 32 3.61 9.34 -4.95
C VAL A 32 3.97 9.65 -3.50
N TYR A 33 3.99 8.62 -2.65
CA TYR A 33 4.39 8.73 -1.25
C TYR A 33 5.55 7.78 -0.92
N THR A 34 6.63 8.30 -0.35
CA THR A 34 7.88 7.54 -0.16
C THR A 34 8.14 7.29 1.31
N GLN A 35 7.57 6.21 1.86
CA GLN A 35 7.83 5.69 3.21
C GLN A 35 7.46 4.20 3.27
N GLU A 36 8.00 3.45 4.22
CA GLU A 36 7.60 2.05 4.46
C GLU A 36 6.14 1.92 4.93
N ARG A 37 5.65 2.93 5.65
CA ARG A 37 4.29 2.96 6.19
C ARG A 37 3.50 4.08 5.54
N LEU A 38 2.44 3.71 4.83
CA LEU A 38 1.43 4.66 4.38
C LEU A 38 0.35 4.80 5.48
N SER A 39 0.17 6.02 5.97
CA SER A 39 -0.88 6.39 6.92
C SER A 39 -1.91 7.28 6.25
N ILE A 40 -3.13 6.77 6.06
CA ILE A 40 -4.27 7.52 5.53
C ILE A 40 -5.16 7.88 6.72
N ILE A 41 -5.32 9.18 6.98
CA ILE A 41 -6.10 9.70 8.11
C ILE A 41 -7.45 10.20 7.58
N ARG A 42 -8.54 9.97 8.32
CA ARG A 42 -9.91 10.35 7.93
C ARG A 42 -10.31 9.76 6.56
N ILE A 43 -10.01 8.49 6.39
CA ILE A 43 -10.38 7.73 5.20
C ILE A 43 -11.92 7.74 5.02
N THR A 44 -12.35 8.02 3.80
CA THR A 44 -13.74 8.01 3.35
C THR A 44 -13.86 7.09 2.13
N ARG A 45 -15.04 7.04 1.51
CA ARG A 45 -15.25 6.26 0.27
C ARG A 45 -14.35 6.70 -0.88
N SER A 46 -13.88 7.95 -0.93
CA SER A 46 -12.95 8.40 -1.97
C SER A 46 -11.55 7.81 -1.81
N GLU A 47 -11.20 7.36 -0.62
CA GLU A 47 -9.91 6.72 -0.33
C GLU A 47 -9.96 5.19 -0.51
N MET A 48 -11.13 4.61 -0.80
CA MET A 48 -11.21 3.21 -1.22
C MET A 48 -10.48 3.01 -2.55
N GLY A 49 -9.91 1.82 -2.74
CA GLY A 49 -9.31 1.41 -4.00
C GLY A 49 -8.06 0.57 -3.83
N ALA A 50 -7.39 0.32 -4.95
CA ALA A 50 -6.15 -0.43 -5.00
C ALA A 50 -4.94 0.49 -4.87
N TYR A 51 -4.03 0.12 -3.98
CA TYR A 51 -2.77 0.79 -3.71
C TYR A 51 -1.64 -0.15 -4.08
N LEU A 52 -0.58 0.40 -4.66
CA LEU A 52 0.64 -0.31 -4.97
C LEU A 52 1.72 0.14 -4.01
N CYS A 53 2.29 -0.82 -3.27
CA CYS A 53 3.61 -0.65 -2.69
C CYS A 53 4.66 -1.15 -3.67
N ILE A 54 5.65 -0.33 -3.98
CA ILE A 54 6.71 -0.62 -4.95
C ILE A 54 8.05 -0.51 -4.24
N ALA A 55 8.87 -1.54 -4.38
CA ALA A 55 10.26 -1.53 -3.95
C ALA A 55 11.18 -1.43 -5.17
N THR A 56 12.07 -0.44 -5.17
CA THR A 56 12.99 -0.20 -6.28
C THR A 56 14.36 0.21 -5.76
N ASN A 57 15.42 -0.39 -6.31
CA ASN A 57 16.81 -0.03 -6.05
C ASN A 57 17.49 0.59 -7.29
N GLY A 58 16.71 0.98 -8.31
CA GLY A 58 17.22 1.51 -9.57
C GLY A 58 17.61 0.44 -10.60
N VAL A 59 17.56 -0.85 -10.24
CA VAL A 59 17.78 -1.97 -11.16
C VAL A 59 16.42 -2.58 -11.55
N PRO A 60 16.05 -2.58 -12.84
CA PRO A 60 14.82 -3.23 -13.29
C PRO A 60 14.90 -4.77 -13.20
N PRO A 61 13.77 -5.46 -12.97
CA PRO A 61 12.43 -4.92 -12.69
C PRO A 61 12.28 -4.52 -11.22
N SER A 62 11.47 -3.49 -10.96
CA SER A 62 11.02 -3.22 -9.59
C SER A 62 9.94 -4.22 -9.19
N VAL A 63 9.91 -4.59 -7.91
CA VAL A 63 8.86 -5.47 -7.38
C VAL A 63 7.76 -4.64 -6.74
N SER A 64 6.52 -5.11 -6.83
CA SER A 64 5.37 -4.42 -6.24
C SER A 64 4.37 -5.38 -5.63
N LYS A 65 3.70 -4.94 -4.56
CA LYS A 65 2.55 -5.59 -3.96
C LYS A 65 1.31 -4.74 -4.09
N ARG A 66 0.19 -5.38 -4.39
CA ARG A 66 -1.12 -4.74 -4.55
C ARG A 66 -1.97 -4.94 -3.29
N ILE A 67 -2.41 -3.82 -2.72
CA ILE A 67 -3.15 -3.77 -1.46
C ILE A 67 -4.50 -3.13 -1.73
N ILE A 68 -5.58 -3.81 -1.38
CA ILE A 68 -6.93 -3.23 -1.45
C ILE A 68 -7.25 -2.54 -0.13
N VAL A 69 -7.71 -1.31 -0.24
CA VAL A 69 -8.29 -0.55 0.86
C VAL A 69 -9.80 -0.52 0.64
N ASP A 70 -10.52 -1.21 1.52
CA ASP A 70 -11.98 -1.22 1.54
C ASP A 70 -12.51 -0.64 2.85
N VAL A 71 -13.63 0.07 2.75
CA VAL A 71 -14.27 0.79 3.85
C VAL A 71 -15.69 0.24 4.04
N GLU A 72 -15.86 -0.67 4.99
CA GLU A 72 -17.19 -1.19 5.31
C GLU A 72 -18.00 -0.13 6.08
N CYS A 73 -19.22 0.12 5.61
CA CYS A 73 -20.20 0.96 6.30
C CYS A 73 -21.18 0.05 7.04
N LYS A 74 -21.11 -0.03 8.37
CA LYS A 74 -22.12 -0.74 9.17
C LYS A 74 -23.31 0.19 9.46
N PRO A 75 -24.52 -0.11 8.96
CA PRO A 75 -25.68 0.70 9.28
C PRO A 75 -26.31 0.18 10.57
N ARG A 76 -26.08 0.87 11.71
CA ARG A 76 -27.20 1.13 12.63
C ARG A 76 -26.99 2.12 13.76
N ASN A 77 -25.79 2.41 14.28
CA ASN A 77 -25.68 3.35 15.43
C ASN A 77 -24.27 3.93 15.70
N GLY A 78 -23.41 4.07 14.69
CA GLY A 78 -22.12 4.74 14.89
C GLY A 78 -21.39 4.99 13.60
N TYR A 79 -20.79 6.17 13.47
CA TYR A 79 -19.91 6.61 12.38
C TYR A 79 -18.57 5.83 12.33
N HIS A 80 -18.61 4.53 12.60
CA HIS A 80 -17.44 3.66 12.66
C HIS A 80 -17.23 3.07 11.28
N TYR A 81 -16.28 3.64 10.56
CA TYR A 81 -15.75 3.03 9.35
C TYR A 81 -14.79 1.90 9.75
N ILE A 82 -15.04 0.69 9.26
CA ILE A 82 -14.10 -0.44 9.42
C ILE A 82 -13.22 -0.48 8.18
N PHE A 83 -11.91 -0.52 8.39
CA PHE A 83 -10.92 -0.52 7.33
C PHE A 83 -10.35 -1.91 7.17
N ASN A 84 -10.62 -2.53 6.02
CA ASN A 84 -10.01 -3.79 5.66
C ASN A 84 -8.87 -3.50 4.69
N THR A 85 -7.67 -3.94 5.04
CA THR A 85 -6.53 -3.94 4.12
C THR A 85 -6.09 -5.37 3.91
N TYR A 86 -6.20 -5.87 2.69
CA TYR A 86 -5.74 -7.20 2.32
C TYR A 86 -4.83 -7.14 1.10
N ASP A 87 -3.79 -7.98 1.13
CA ASP A 87 -2.93 -8.23 -0.01
C ASP A 87 -3.65 -9.24 -0.91
N THR A 88 -3.89 -8.85 -2.17
CA THR A 88 -4.62 -9.70 -3.13
C THR A 88 -3.83 -10.92 -3.60
N GLU A 89 -2.55 -11.02 -3.25
CA GLU A 89 -1.69 -12.17 -3.58
C GLU A 89 -1.65 -13.25 -2.47
N LEU A 90 -2.43 -13.09 -1.40
CA LEU A 90 -2.45 -14.00 -0.24
C LEU A 90 -3.11 -15.37 -0.49
N GLU A 91 -3.69 -15.65 -1.65
CA GLU A 91 -4.07 -17.02 -2.05
C GLU A 91 -2.85 -17.87 -2.43
N HIS A 92 -1.69 -17.27 -2.72
CA HIS A 92 -0.51 -18.01 -3.17
C HIS A 92 0.81 -17.68 -2.46
N THR A 93 0.80 -16.82 -1.44
CA THR A 93 2.01 -16.58 -0.63
C THR A 93 1.68 -16.47 0.84
N ARG A 94 1.86 -17.58 1.56
CA ARG A 94 2.29 -17.52 2.96
C ARG A 94 3.44 -16.52 3.03
N LEU A 95 3.41 -15.64 4.02
CA LEU A 95 4.54 -14.80 4.43
C LEU A 95 5.80 -15.67 4.57
N ASN A 96 6.58 -15.78 3.50
CA ASN A 96 7.90 -16.41 3.52
C ASN A 96 8.93 -15.30 3.48
N TRP A 97 9.67 -15.25 4.57
CA TRP A 97 10.75 -14.34 4.94
C TRP A 97 12.00 -14.43 4.05
N TYR A 98 11.88 -14.76 2.77
CA TYR A 98 13.02 -15.08 1.91
C TYR A 98 12.75 -14.65 0.46
N ILE A 99 13.01 -13.39 0.11
CA ILE A 99 13.48 -13.11 -1.24
C ILE A 99 14.99 -13.34 -1.21
N LEU A 100 15.36 -14.61 -1.26
CA LEU A 100 16.72 -15.06 -1.52
C LEU A 100 16.97 -15.01 -3.03
N TYR A 101 18.11 -14.42 -3.39
CA TYR A 101 18.79 -14.42 -4.69
C TYR A 101 18.18 -13.56 -5.81
N PHE A 102 18.72 -12.35 -5.96
CA PHE A 102 19.00 -11.79 -7.28
C PHE A 102 20.50 -11.97 -7.53
N TRP A 103 20.85 -12.61 -8.66
CA TRP A 103 22.22 -12.80 -9.13
C TRP A 103 22.88 -11.46 -9.50
#